data_AF-A0A650A465-F1
#
_entry.id   AF-A0A650A465-F1
#
_cell.length_a   1.000
_cell.length_b   1.000
_cell.length_c   1.000
_cell.angle_alpha   90.00
_cell.angle_beta   90.00
_cell.angle_gamma   90.00
#
_symmetry.space_group_name_H-M   'P 1'
#
loop_
_entity.id
_entity.type
_entity.pdbx_description
1 polymer ?
#
loop_
_entity_poly.entity_id
_entity_poly.type
_entity_poly.pdbx_seq_one_letter_code
_entity_poly.pdbx_strand_id
1 'polypeptide(L)'
;MDDAGPIERLCENATGVVSILVTGIFLGALFTGQDWWLPFMLVGYVMIVPIVALLFGDEEDIEEWWDDETITEPEHTQNQETDEQALETLRDRYARGELTDDQFERKLQRLLETESLEDLEDRQDSEREPIFDSE
;
A
#
# COMPACT_ATOMS: atom_id res chain seq x y z
N MET A 1 39.52 24.34 36.30
CA MET A 1 38.08 24.31 36.02
C MET A 1 37.97 23.82 34.61
N ASP A 2 37.45 22.60 34.44
CA ASP A 2 37.39 21.88 33.18
C ASP A 2 36.59 22.65 32.13
N ASP A 3 37.29 23.09 31.09
CA ASP A 3 36.71 23.56 29.84
C ASP A 3 36.11 22.35 29.09
N ALA A 4 35.00 21.81 29.60
CA ALA A 4 34.16 20.94 28.79
C ALA A 4 33.64 21.81 27.64
N GLY A 5 34.20 21.62 26.44
CA GLY A 5 33.94 22.46 25.29
C GLY A 5 32.44 22.50 24.95
N PRO A 6 31.95 23.54 24.24
CA PRO A 6 30.57 23.58 23.76
C PRO A 6 30.14 22.28 23.06
N ILE A 7 31.08 21.65 22.35
CA ILE A 7 30.90 20.39 21.63
C ILE A 7 30.71 19.19 22.59
N GLU A 8 31.34 19.21 23.76
CA GLU A 8 31.23 18.15 24.77
C GLU A 8 29.84 18.17 25.42
N ARG A 9 29.28 19.35 25.68
CA ARG A 9 27.89 19.53 26.13
C ARG A 9 26.86 19.15 25.07
N LEU A 10 27.18 19.40 23.81
CA LEU A 10 26.40 19.00 22.64
C LEU A 10 26.37 17.48 22.48
N CYS A 11 27.49 16.78 22.73
CA CYS A 11 27.54 15.32 22.73
C CYS A 11 26.84 14.70 23.94
N GLU A 12 26.99 15.29 25.14
CA GLU A 12 26.37 14.78 26.37
C GLU A 12 24.84 14.96 26.38
N ASN A 13 24.33 16.00 25.71
CA ASN A 13 22.90 16.21 25.46
C ASN A 13 22.52 15.97 23.99
N ALA A 14 23.27 15.13 23.27
CA ALA A 14 23.09 14.93 21.82
C ALA A 14 21.64 14.60 21.49
N THR A 15 21.01 13.70 22.23
CA THR A 15 19.60 13.33 22.04
C THR A 15 18.66 14.51 22.16
N GLY A 16 18.89 15.42 23.12
CA GLY A 16 18.06 16.61 23.33
C GLY A 16 18.27 17.68 22.26
N VAL A 17 19.51 17.89 21.82
CA VAL A 17 19.80 18.83 20.73
C VAL A 17 19.28 18.28 19.40
N VAL A 18 19.46 16.99 19.14
CA VAL A 18 18.97 16.31 17.92
C VAL A 18 17.44 16.35 17.88
N SER A 19 16.73 16.06 18.98
CA SER A 19 15.27 16.12 18.99
C SER A 19 14.74 17.54 18.73
N ILE A 20 15.38 18.57 19.31
CA ILE A 20 15.06 19.99 19.03
C ILE A 20 15.32 20.34 17.57
N LEU A 21 16.46 19.93 17.00
CA LEU A 21 16.78 20.22 15.61
C LEU A 21 15.84 19.50 14.65
N VAL A 22 15.56 18.22 14.86
CA VAL A 22 14.61 17.44 14.05
C VAL A 22 13.23 18.09 14.12
N THR A 23 12.72 18.35 15.33
CA THR A 23 11.41 19.00 15.53
C THR A 23 11.39 20.38 14.88
N GLY A 24 12.45 21.17 15.05
CA GLY A 24 12.57 22.51 14.47
C GLY A 24 12.62 22.50 12.94
N ILE A 25 13.30 21.53 12.32
CA ILE A 25 13.34 21.36 10.86
C ILE A 25 11.95 21.00 10.33
N PHE A 26 11.25 20.06 10.97
CA PHE A 26 9.89 19.70 10.58
C PHE A 26 8.91 20.86 10.75
N LEU A 27 8.96 21.55 11.88
CA LEU A 27 8.09 22.70 12.17
C LEU A 27 8.40 23.88 11.24
N GLY A 28 9.69 24.11 10.95
CA GLY A 28 10.14 25.11 9.99
C GLY A 28 9.68 24.79 8.58
N ALA A 29 9.76 23.53 8.14
CA ALA A 29 9.29 23.11 6.83
C ALA A 29 7.76 23.26 6.69
N LEU A 30 7.00 22.95 7.76
CA LEU A 30 5.56 23.18 7.83
C LEU A 30 5.22 24.67 7.74
N PHE A 31 5.90 25.52 8.53
CA PHE A 31 5.65 26.97 8.55
C PHE A 31 6.04 27.65 7.24
N THR A 32 7.09 27.17 6.57
CA THR A 32 7.57 27.71 5.29
C THR A 32 6.78 27.14 4.10
N GLY A 33 5.73 26.33 4.34
CA GLY A 33 4.86 25.77 3.31
C GLY A 33 5.58 24.85 2.34
N GLN A 34 6.56 24.08 2.83
CA GLN A 34 7.34 23.19 1.97
C GLN A 34 6.53 21.95 1.61
N ASP A 35 6.45 21.58 0.34
CA ASP A 35 5.69 20.39 -0.05
C ASP A 35 6.44 19.07 0.25
N TRP A 36 7.74 19.12 0.54
CA TRP A 36 8.59 17.94 0.68
C TRP A 36 8.66 17.35 2.10
N TRP A 37 8.27 18.08 3.15
CA TRP A 37 8.37 17.55 4.53
C TRP A 37 7.36 16.44 4.79
N LEU A 38 6.15 16.57 4.24
CA LEU A 38 5.07 15.61 4.37
C LEU A 38 5.41 14.28 3.66
N PRO A 39 5.78 14.25 2.37
CA PRO A 39 6.19 13.00 1.71
C PRO A 39 7.44 12.40 2.36
N PHE A 40 8.37 13.20 2.86
CA PHE A 40 9.54 12.68 3.60
C PHE A 40 9.14 11.98 4.91
N MET A 41 8.24 12.57 5.70
CA MET A 41 7.66 11.95 6.90
C MET A 41 6.95 10.65 6.56
N LEU A 42 6.11 10.69 5.53
CA LEU A 42 5.33 9.56 5.06
C LEU A 42 6.22 8.40 4.63
N VAL A 43 7.20 8.67 3.77
CA VAL A 43 8.18 7.65 3.33
C VAL A 43 8.97 7.12 4.50
N GLY A 44 9.43 7.98 5.41
CA GLY A 44 10.16 7.55 6.61
C GLY A 44 9.33 6.60 7.47
N TYR A 45 8.05 6.91 7.69
CA TYR A 45 7.14 6.05 8.45
C TYR A 45 6.86 4.73 7.73
N VAL A 46 6.47 4.79 6.45
CA VAL A 46 6.15 3.62 5.61
C VAL A 46 7.36 2.68 5.48
N MET A 47 8.59 3.17 5.55
CA MET A 47 9.80 2.34 5.46
C MET A 47 10.28 1.83 6.84
N ILE A 48 10.18 2.64 7.89
CA ILE A 48 10.66 2.27 9.24
C ILE A 48 9.74 1.24 9.90
N VAL A 49 8.42 1.39 9.78
CA VAL A 49 7.43 0.47 10.38
C VAL A 49 7.65 -0.99 9.93
N PRO A 50 7.71 -1.33 8.62
CA PRO A 50 7.92 -2.71 8.20
C PRO A 50 9.31 -3.22 8.55
N ILE A 51 10.34 -2.36 8.60
CA ILE A 51 11.67 -2.78 9.07
C ILE A 51 11.62 -3.18 10.54
N VAL A 52 10.93 -2.40 11.38
CA VAL A 52 10.79 -2.71 12.81
C VAL A 52 9.95 -3.97 13.00
N ALA A 53 8.86 -4.12 12.25
CA ALA A 53 8.02 -5.31 12.25
C ALA A 53 8.80 -6.56 11.81
N LEU A 54 9.61 -6.49 10.75
CA LEU A 54 10.46 -7.61 10.33
C LEU A 54 11.57 -7.94 11.34
N LEU A 55 11.99 -6.98 12.16
CA LEU A 55 13.11 -7.14 13.09
C LEU A 55 12.67 -7.59 14.50
N PHE A 56 11.47 -7.22 14.92
CA PHE A 56 10.95 -7.44 16.27
C PHE A 56 9.53 -8.02 16.31
N GLY A 57 8.81 -8.01 15.20
CA GLY A 57 7.49 -8.62 15.10
C GLY A 57 7.65 -10.14 15.02
N ASP A 58 7.01 -10.82 15.95
CA ASP A 58 6.69 -12.24 15.79
C ASP A 58 5.67 -12.38 14.65
N GLU A 59 5.52 -13.58 14.09
CA GLU A 59 4.68 -13.85 12.90
C GLU A 59 3.23 -13.33 13.05
N GLU A 60 2.75 -13.21 14.29
CA GLU A 60 1.42 -12.75 14.69
C GLU A 60 1.18 -11.23 14.54
N ASP A 61 2.21 -10.39 14.75
CA ASP A 61 2.09 -8.92 14.66
C ASP A 61 1.99 -8.44 13.20
N ILE A 62 2.49 -9.27 12.26
CA ILE A 62 2.46 -9.00 10.84
C ILE A 62 1.07 -9.32 10.27
N GLU A 63 0.37 -10.37 10.71
CA GLU A 63 -0.97 -10.66 10.21
C GLU A 63 -2.02 -9.62 10.65
N GLU A 64 -1.96 -9.12 11.89
CA GLU A 64 -2.94 -8.13 12.39
C GLU A 64 -2.89 -6.78 11.64
N TRP A 65 -1.72 -6.37 11.16
CA TRP A 65 -1.54 -5.09 10.46
C TRP A 65 -1.91 -5.12 8.98
N TRP A 66 -1.95 -6.31 8.36
CA TRP A 66 -2.34 -6.49 6.96
C TRP A 66 -3.83 -6.89 6.82
N ASP A 67 -4.45 -7.39 7.90
CA ASP A 67 -5.89 -7.70 7.98
C ASP A 67 -6.73 -6.45 8.37
N ASP A 68 -6.16 -5.46 9.07
CA ASP A 68 -6.82 -4.18 9.41
C ASP A 68 -6.62 -3.13 8.28
N GLU A 69 -7.51 -3.19 7.29
CA GLU A 69 -8.06 -1.99 6.64
C GLU A 69 -7.06 -1.08 5.90
N THR A 70 -6.75 -1.51 4.67
CA THR A 70 -7.01 -0.72 3.45
C THR A 70 -6.98 0.80 3.60
N ILE A 71 -5.90 1.40 3.11
CA ILE A 71 -5.98 2.75 2.53
C ILE A 71 -7.09 2.68 1.47
N THR A 72 -8.24 3.28 1.78
CA THR A 72 -9.45 3.30 0.96
C THR A 72 -9.13 3.70 -0.47
N GLU A 73 -9.04 2.70 -1.35
CA GLU A 73 -9.24 2.86 -2.78
C GLU A 73 -10.70 2.45 -3.05
N PRO A 74 -11.56 3.37 -3.54
CA PRO A 74 -12.94 3.03 -3.80
C PRO A 74 -13.02 2.25 -5.13
N GLU A 75 -13.78 1.14 -5.12
CA GLU A 75 -14.43 0.52 -6.29
C GLU A 75 -13.77 -0.69 -7.00
N HIS A 76 -13.07 -1.59 -6.31
CA HIS A 76 -12.54 -2.81 -6.97
C HIS A 76 -13.56 -3.96 -7.12
N THR A 77 -14.43 -4.22 -6.13
CA THR A 77 -15.33 -5.40 -6.18
C THR A 77 -16.44 -5.30 -7.24
N GLN A 78 -16.86 -4.10 -7.66
CA GLN A 78 -17.90 -3.94 -8.69
C GLN A 78 -17.40 -4.09 -10.13
N ASN A 79 -16.09 -3.91 -10.37
CA ASN A 79 -15.52 -3.98 -11.72
C ASN A 79 -15.24 -5.43 -12.15
N GLN A 80 -14.81 -6.31 -11.24
CA GLN A 80 -14.54 -7.72 -11.54
C GLN A 80 -15.77 -8.45 -12.13
N GLU A 81 -16.94 -8.35 -11.47
CA GLU A 81 -18.18 -8.96 -11.98
C GLU A 81 -18.61 -8.39 -13.36
N THR A 82 -18.26 -7.14 -13.65
CA THR A 82 -18.59 -6.46 -14.91
C THR A 82 -17.68 -6.93 -16.05
N ASP A 83 -16.41 -7.19 -15.75
CA ASP A 83 -15.42 -7.64 -16.73
C ASP A 83 -15.60 -9.11 -17.12
N GLU A 84 -15.95 -9.98 -16.18
CA GLU A 84 -16.31 -11.38 -16.48
C GLU A 84 -17.52 -11.46 -17.42
N GLN A 85 -18.57 -10.66 -17.16
CA GLN A 85 -19.75 -10.56 -18.03
C GLN A 85 -19.40 -10.02 -19.43
N ALA A 86 -18.43 -9.10 -19.51
CA ALA A 86 -17.95 -8.55 -20.77
C ALA A 86 -17.14 -9.59 -21.58
N LEU A 87 -16.33 -10.42 -20.94
CA LEU A 87 -15.60 -11.53 -21.56
C LEU A 87 -16.54 -12.62 -22.10
N GLU A 88 -17.55 -13.00 -21.33
CA GLU A 88 -18.55 -14.01 -21.75
C GLU A 88 -19.29 -13.55 -23.01
N THR A 89 -19.70 -12.27 -23.02
CA THR A 89 -20.35 -11.64 -24.18
C THR A 89 -19.42 -11.63 -25.42
N LEU A 90 -18.12 -11.42 -25.23
CA LEU A 90 -17.14 -11.40 -26.32
C LEU A 90 -16.96 -12.81 -26.93
N ARG A 91 -16.92 -13.85 -26.09
CA ARG A 91 -16.80 -15.26 -26.50
C ARG A 91 -18.02 -15.73 -27.29
N ASP A 92 -19.22 -15.41 -26.83
CA ASP A 92 -20.46 -15.77 -27.52
C ASP A 92 -20.53 -15.18 -28.93
N ARG A 93 -20.08 -13.93 -29.11
CA ARG A 93 -20.06 -13.26 -30.42
C ARG A 93 -19.02 -13.82 -31.38
N TYR A 94 -17.87 -14.29 -30.87
CA TYR A 94 -16.88 -15.01 -31.66
C TYR A 94 -17.44 -16.36 -32.14
N ALA A 95 -18.09 -17.11 -31.25
CA ALA A 95 -18.73 -18.39 -31.60
C ALA A 95 -19.85 -18.23 -32.65
N ARG A 96 -20.57 -17.10 -32.62
CA ARG A 96 -21.54 -16.72 -33.66
C ARG A 96 -20.92 -16.19 -34.95
N GLY A 97 -19.61 -15.97 -35.00
CA GLY A 97 -18.89 -15.42 -36.16
C GLY A 97 -19.11 -13.92 -36.38
N GLU A 98 -19.65 -13.21 -35.39
CA GLU A 98 -19.86 -11.74 -35.45
C GLU A 98 -18.60 -10.95 -35.15
N LEU A 99 -17.59 -11.61 -34.58
CA LEU A 99 -16.27 -11.06 -34.32
C LEU A 99 -15.25 -11.81 -35.16
N THR A 100 -14.40 -11.07 -35.87
CA THR A 100 -13.23 -11.65 -36.52
C THR A 100 -12.15 -11.93 -35.48
N ASP A 101 -11.26 -12.85 -35.80
CA ASP A 101 -10.13 -13.25 -34.93
C ASP A 101 -9.30 -12.02 -34.48
N ASP A 102 -8.92 -11.15 -35.42
CA ASP A 102 -8.17 -9.91 -35.11
C ASP A 102 -8.91 -8.92 -34.19
N GLN A 103 -10.25 -8.94 -34.21
CA GLN A 103 -11.10 -8.07 -33.38
C GLN A 103 -11.32 -8.67 -32.00
N PHE A 104 -11.35 -10.00 -31.93
CA PHE A 104 -11.36 -10.74 -30.68
C PHE A 104 -10.04 -10.53 -29.94
N GLU A 105 -8.89 -10.79 -30.57
CA GLU A 105 -7.57 -10.63 -29.93
C GLU A 105 -7.35 -9.21 -29.38
N ARG A 106 -7.72 -8.18 -30.16
CA ARG A 106 -7.52 -6.78 -29.73
C ARG A 106 -8.41 -6.37 -28.55
N LYS A 107 -9.62 -6.94 -28.46
CA LYS A 107 -10.54 -6.65 -27.36
C LYS A 107 -10.24 -7.53 -26.15
N LEU A 108 -9.88 -8.79 -26.37
CA LEU A 108 -9.43 -9.73 -25.36
C LEU A 108 -8.17 -9.21 -24.67
N GLN A 109 -7.16 -8.77 -25.43
CA GLN A 109 -5.93 -8.21 -24.86
C GLN A 109 -6.23 -7.00 -23.97
N ARG A 110 -7.20 -6.17 -24.35
CA ARG A 110 -7.57 -4.98 -23.57
C ARG A 110 -8.28 -5.33 -22.27
N LEU A 111 -9.15 -6.34 -22.27
CA LEU A 111 -9.83 -6.83 -21.06
C LEU A 111 -8.89 -7.61 -20.13
N LEU A 112 -7.99 -8.43 -20.68
CA LEU A 112 -6.97 -9.14 -19.91
C LEU A 112 -5.88 -8.23 -19.34
N GLU A 113 -5.57 -7.11 -20.02
CA GLU A 113 -4.61 -6.13 -19.51
C GLU A 113 -5.16 -5.36 -18.30
N THR A 114 -6.49 -5.19 -18.20
CA THR A 114 -7.15 -4.66 -17.00
C THR A 114 -7.31 -5.71 -15.91
N GLU A 115 -7.73 -6.95 -16.24
CA GLU A 115 -7.85 -8.07 -15.28
C GLU A 115 -6.49 -8.47 -14.68
N SER A 116 -5.41 -8.51 -15.48
CA SER A 116 -4.07 -8.87 -14.99
C SER A 116 -3.46 -7.79 -14.07
N LEU A 117 -3.97 -6.57 -14.11
CA LEU A 117 -3.56 -5.54 -13.15
C LEU A 117 -4.27 -5.74 -11.79
N GLU A 118 -5.41 -6.44 -11.78
CA GLU A 118 -6.39 -6.49 -10.67
C GLU A 118 -6.47 -7.89 -9.99
N ASP A 119 -6.20 -9.00 -10.71
CA ASP A 119 -6.11 -10.40 -10.17
C ASP A 119 -4.88 -10.62 -9.24
N LEU A 120 -3.97 -9.66 -9.17
CA LEU A 120 -2.88 -9.71 -8.19
C LEU A 120 -3.33 -9.28 -6.79
N GLU A 121 -4.51 -8.68 -6.64
CA GLU A 121 -5.02 -8.18 -5.36
C GLU A 121 -6.00 -9.16 -4.68
N ASP A 122 -6.73 -9.99 -5.44
CA ASP A 122 -7.84 -10.81 -4.93
C ASP A 122 -7.42 -12.15 -4.29
N ARG A 123 -6.19 -12.62 -4.50
CA ARG A 123 -5.73 -13.94 -3.99
C ARG A 123 -5.50 -13.98 -2.46
N GLN A 124 -5.65 -12.87 -1.73
CA GLN A 124 -5.44 -12.84 -0.28
C GLN A 124 -6.67 -13.14 0.59
N ASP A 125 -7.89 -13.09 0.05
CA ASP A 125 -9.11 -13.05 0.90
C ASP A 125 -9.86 -14.39 1.08
N SER A 126 -9.39 -15.48 0.45
CA SER A 126 -10.17 -16.73 0.33
C SER A 126 -9.97 -17.79 1.44
N GLU A 127 -9.17 -17.58 2.50
CA GLU A 127 -8.87 -18.67 3.47
C GLU A 127 -9.77 -18.77 4.72
N ARG A 128 -10.72 -17.86 4.97
CA ARG A 128 -11.61 -18.00 6.15
C ARG A 128 -13.00 -18.50 5.80
N GLU A 129 -13.13 -19.83 5.72
CA GLU A 129 -14.39 -20.55 5.98
C GLU A 129 -14.77 -20.42 7.46
N PRO A 130 -15.98 -19.92 7.83
CA PRO A 130 -16.60 -20.31 9.08
C PRO A 130 -17.66 -21.36 8.79
N ILE A 131 -17.29 -22.59 9.13
CA ILE A 131 -18.17 -23.74 9.25
C ILE A 131 -19.35 -23.37 10.15
N PHE A 132 -20.54 -23.60 9.60
CA PHE A 132 -21.85 -23.52 10.24
C PHE A 132 -21.99 -24.58 11.35
N ASP A 133 -22.57 -24.22 12.50
CA ASP A 133 -23.41 -25.04 13.43
C ASP A 133 -23.29 -24.46 14.85
N SER A 134 -24.25 -24.49 15.77
CA SER A 134 -25.72 -24.56 15.84
C SER A 134 -26.07 -24.53 17.33
N GLU A 135 -27.25 -24.00 17.64
CA GLU A 135 -28.07 -24.22 18.86
C GLU A 135 -27.57 -23.80 20.25
#